data_AF-A0A7C9DFU3-F1
#
_entry.id   AF-A0A7C9DFU3-F1
#
_cell.length_a   1.000
_cell.length_b   1.000
_cell.length_c   1.000
_cell.angle_alpha   90.00
_cell.angle_beta   90.00
_cell.angle_gamma   90.00
#
_symmetry.space_group_name_H-M   'P 1'
#
loop_
_entity.id
_entity.type
_entity.pdbx_description
1 polymer ?
#
loop_
_entity_poly.entity_id
_entity_poly.type
_entity_poly.pdbx_seq_one_letter_code
_entity_poly.pdbx_strand_id
1 'polypeptide(L)'
;MKFRQLKPGIMKRFEGFWRLEPIYVDEKICMPFKPKTLSDYEMCTGGKGRIGSRVILEQLLQPAIVPPPPLSWYLRGITAQTTETLLNYLFEEVDRIKGVSQVQNSSQDQKPAKEVRNERNIDEIYDIKQRWALRRRQSILHRKR
;
A
#
# COMPACT_ATOMS: atom_id res chain seq x y z
N MET A 1 -7.01 -1.73 -16.48
CA MET A 1 -5.98 -1.44 -17.50
C MET A 1 -4.84 -2.44 -17.39
N LYS A 2 -4.29 -2.88 -18.52
CA LYS A 2 -3.08 -3.72 -18.56
C LYS A 2 -1.93 -2.87 -19.08
N PHE A 3 -0.74 -3.03 -18.54
CA PHE A 3 0.46 -2.37 -19.03
C PHE A 3 1.55 -3.41 -19.28
N ARG A 4 2.34 -3.17 -20.33
CA ARG A 4 3.46 -4.01 -20.71
C ARG A 4 4.57 -3.14 -21.24
N GLN A 5 5.80 -3.54 -20.94
CA GLN A 5 7.01 -2.95 -21.49
C GLN A 5 6.97 -2.95 -23.02
N LEU A 6 7.19 -1.78 -23.62
CA LEU A 6 7.18 -1.61 -25.08
C LEU A 6 8.50 -2.03 -25.73
N LYS A 7 9.64 -1.79 -25.06
CA LYS A 7 10.97 -2.13 -25.58
C LYS A 7 11.76 -2.95 -24.56
N PRO A 8 12.31 -4.12 -24.94
CA PRO A 8 13.18 -4.89 -24.07
C PRO A 8 14.47 -4.09 -23.83
N GLY A 9 14.96 -4.13 -22.60
CA GLY A 9 16.15 -3.40 -22.18
C GLY A 9 16.69 -4.05 -20.91
N ILE A 10 16.84 -3.27 -19.84
CA ILE A 10 17.25 -3.79 -18.51
C ILE A 10 16.26 -4.84 -17.98
N MET A 11 14.99 -4.74 -18.40
CA MET A 11 13.91 -5.65 -18.01
C MET A 11 13.56 -6.61 -19.16
N LYS A 12 13.45 -7.91 -18.82
CA LYS A 12 12.93 -8.98 -19.68
C LYS A 12 11.41 -8.95 -19.72
N ARG A 13 10.79 -8.78 -18.55
CA ARG A 13 9.34 -8.59 -18.42
C ARG A 13 9.10 -7.47 -17.43
N PHE A 14 8.36 -6.47 -17.87
CA PHE A 14 7.71 -5.53 -17.00
C PHE A 14 6.27 -5.43 -17.46
N GLU A 15 5.40 -6.12 -16.74
CA GLU A 15 3.98 -6.22 -17.09
C GLU A 15 3.14 -6.19 -15.84
N GLY A 16 1.90 -5.78 -15.98
CA GLY A 16 0.99 -5.76 -14.86
C GLY A 16 -0.40 -5.33 -15.27
N PHE A 17 -1.29 -5.33 -14.30
CA PHE A 17 -2.61 -4.77 -14.47
C PHE A 17 -3.02 -3.98 -13.24
N TRP A 18 -3.82 -2.95 -13.53
CA TRP A 18 -4.49 -2.14 -12.54
C TRP A 18 -5.99 -2.36 -12.72
N ARG A 19 -6.68 -2.66 -11.62
CA ARG A 19 -8.14 -2.76 -11.58
C ARG A 19 -8.69 -1.79 -10.54
N LEU A 20 -9.76 -1.11 -10.91
CA LEU A 20 -10.54 -0.25 -10.05
C LEU A 20 -11.88 -0.92 -9.80
N GLU A 21 -12.22 -1.14 -8.55
CA GLU A 21 -13.50 -1.70 -8.14
C GLU A 21 -14.22 -0.72 -7.20
N PRO A 22 -15.50 -0.40 -7.44
CA PRO A 22 -16.25 0.45 -6.52
C PRO A 22 -16.48 -0.29 -5.20
N ILE A 23 -16.37 0.44 -4.09
CA ILE A 23 -16.78 -0.01 -2.76
C ILE A 23 -17.98 0.83 -2.33
N TYR A 24 -19.11 0.17 -2.08
CA TYR A 24 -20.29 0.80 -1.52
C TYR A 24 -20.20 0.78 0.02
N VAL A 25 -19.76 1.91 0.59
CA VAL A 25 -19.47 2.00 2.03
C VAL A 25 -20.72 1.81 2.87
N ASP A 26 -21.85 2.34 2.40
CA ASP A 26 -23.11 2.37 3.12
C ASP A 26 -24.07 1.26 2.65
N GLU A 27 -23.54 0.18 2.06
CA GLU A 27 -24.35 -0.94 1.53
C GLU A 27 -25.29 -1.59 2.56
N LYS A 28 -24.96 -1.47 3.86
CA LYS A 28 -25.78 -2.00 4.96
C LYS A 28 -27.12 -1.28 5.13
N ILE A 29 -27.23 -0.02 4.69
CA ILE A 29 -28.48 0.73 4.75
C ILE A 29 -29.50 0.17 3.74
N CYS A 30 -29.01 -0.51 2.68
CA CYS A 30 -29.85 -1.07 1.63
C CYS A 30 -30.52 -2.39 1.96
N MET A 31 -30.37 -2.90 3.19
CA MET A 31 -31.00 -4.15 3.59
C MET A 31 -32.53 -4.12 3.37
N PRO A 32 -33.12 -5.20 2.84
CA PRO A 32 -32.53 -6.54 2.64
C PRO A 32 -31.75 -6.73 1.32
N PHE A 33 -31.71 -5.73 0.43
CA PHE A 33 -31.13 -5.85 -0.90
C PHE A 33 -29.67 -5.39 -0.94
N LYS A 34 -28.78 -6.21 -1.50
CA LYS A 34 -27.38 -5.80 -1.72
C LYS A 34 -27.22 -5.15 -3.09
N PRO A 35 -26.90 -3.84 -3.18
CA PRO A 35 -26.75 -3.15 -4.44
C PRO A 35 -25.56 -3.74 -5.22
N LYS A 36 -25.78 -4.10 -6.49
CA LYS A 36 -24.74 -4.65 -7.37
C LYS A 36 -24.23 -3.62 -8.36
N THR A 37 -25.08 -2.66 -8.72
CA THR A 37 -24.73 -1.56 -9.63
C THR A 37 -24.75 -0.23 -8.91
N LEU A 38 -24.11 0.77 -9.51
CA LEU A 38 -24.07 2.13 -8.99
C LEU A 38 -25.48 2.75 -8.94
N SER A 39 -26.33 2.43 -9.91
CA SER A 39 -27.73 2.88 -9.93
C SER A 39 -28.55 2.30 -8.79
N ASP A 40 -28.38 1.00 -8.49
CA ASP A 40 -29.06 0.38 -7.33
C ASP A 40 -28.62 1.04 -6.02
N TYR A 41 -27.32 1.34 -5.91
CA TYR A 41 -26.74 1.98 -4.73
C TYR A 41 -27.26 3.41 -4.55
N GLU A 42 -27.30 4.19 -5.62
CA GLU A 42 -27.83 5.56 -5.61
C GLU A 42 -29.32 5.57 -5.27
N MET A 43 -30.11 4.67 -5.85
CA MET A 43 -31.55 4.56 -5.56
C MET A 43 -31.81 4.22 -4.10
N CYS A 44 -31.07 3.25 -3.56
CA CYS A 44 -31.19 2.88 -2.14
C CYS A 44 -30.75 4.02 -1.21
N THR A 45 -29.61 4.65 -1.47
CA THR A 45 -29.02 5.64 -0.56
C THR A 45 -29.57 7.06 -0.78
N GLY A 46 -30.53 7.22 -1.70
CA GLY A 46 -31.08 8.52 -2.09
C GLY A 46 -30.02 9.46 -2.64
N GLY A 47 -29.00 8.92 -3.31
CA GLY A 47 -27.86 9.66 -3.87
C GLY A 47 -26.87 10.20 -2.83
N LYS A 48 -27.02 9.86 -1.54
CA LYS A 48 -26.15 10.34 -0.45
C LYS A 48 -25.11 9.31 0.02
N GLY A 49 -25.13 8.10 -0.55
CA GLY A 49 -24.22 7.03 -0.17
C GLY A 49 -22.78 7.35 -0.52
N ARG A 50 -21.84 7.00 0.37
CA ARG A 50 -20.41 7.19 0.12
C ARG A 50 -19.89 6.08 -0.79
N ILE A 51 -19.16 6.44 -1.84
CA ILE A 51 -18.52 5.51 -2.75
C ILE A 51 -17.01 5.58 -2.55
N GLY A 52 -16.41 4.45 -2.22
CA GLY A 52 -14.97 4.26 -2.23
C GLY A 52 -14.50 3.60 -3.52
N SER A 53 -13.19 3.65 -3.77
CA SER A 53 -12.55 2.94 -4.88
C SER A 53 -11.47 2.02 -4.31
N ARG A 54 -11.55 0.72 -4.64
CA ARG A 54 -10.48 -0.24 -4.40
C ARG A 54 -9.58 -0.29 -5.62
N VAL A 55 -8.31 0.04 -5.42
CA VAL A 55 -7.28 -0.10 -6.45
C VAL A 55 -6.54 -1.42 -6.20
N ILE A 56 -6.52 -2.28 -7.21
CA ILE A 56 -5.77 -3.54 -7.20
C ILE A 56 -4.67 -3.40 -8.25
N LEU A 57 -3.41 -3.49 -7.79
CA LEU A 57 -2.21 -3.46 -8.62
C LEU A 57 -1.51 -4.81 -8.54
N GLU A 58 -1.38 -5.47 -9.68
CA GLU A 58 -0.53 -6.65 -9.82
C GLU A 58 0.56 -6.35 -10.85
N GLN A 59 1.83 -6.49 -10.45
CA GLN A 59 2.97 -6.14 -11.26
C GLN A 59 4.03 -7.24 -11.22
N LEU A 60 4.46 -7.68 -12.40
CA LEU A 60 5.56 -8.60 -12.62
C LEU A 60 6.80 -7.85 -13.09
N LEU A 61 7.89 -7.97 -12.33
CA LEU A 61 9.20 -7.40 -12.61
C LEU A 61 10.20 -8.54 -12.83
N GLN A 62 10.66 -8.74 -14.06
CA GLN A 62 11.70 -9.70 -14.41
C GLN A 62 12.87 -8.98 -15.10
N PRO A 63 14.06 -8.88 -14.47
CA PRO A 63 15.23 -8.31 -15.12
C PRO A 63 15.76 -9.22 -16.24
N ALA A 64 16.44 -8.64 -17.23
CA ALA A 64 17.09 -9.38 -18.32
C ALA A 64 18.22 -10.28 -17.82
N ILE A 65 18.95 -9.81 -16.82
CA ILE A 65 20.01 -10.54 -16.13
C ILE A 65 19.62 -10.57 -14.66
N VAL A 66 19.44 -11.77 -14.11
CA VAL A 66 19.24 -11.95 -12.66
C VAL A 66 20.62 -11.76 -12.03
N PRO A 67 20.87 -10.68 -11.27
CA PRO A 67 22.17 -10.52 -10.68
C PRO A 67 22.36 -11.55 -9.56
N PRO A 68 23.60 -12.00 -9.32
CA PRO A 68 23.88 -12.93 -8.23
C PRO A 68 23.49 -12.31 -6.88
N PRO A 69 23.12 -13.15 -5.89
CA PRO A 69 23.01 -12.70 -4.50
C PRO A 69 24.32 -12.02 -4.08
N PRO A 70 24.30 -10.88 -3.35
CA PRO A 70 23.18 -10.25 -2.64
C PRO A 70 22.39 -9.21 -3.45
N LEU A 71 22.81 -8.89 -4.67
CA LEU A 71 22.28 -7.77 -5.45
C LEU A 71 20.82 -7.97 -5.88
N SER A 72 20.40 -9.23 -6.06
CA SER A 72 19.00 -9.58 -6.34
C SER A 72 18.04 -9.19 -5.21
N TRP A 73 18.48 -9.24 -3.93
CA TRP A 73 17.68 -8.77 -2.80
C TRP A 73 17.50 -7.26 -2.83
N TYR A 74 18.54 -6.53 -3.24
CA TYR A 74 18.53 -5.08 -3.34
C TYR A 74 17.54 -4.58 -4.41
N LEU A 75 17.50 -5.22 -5.59
CA LEU A 75 16.52 -4.90 -6.63
C LEU A 75 15.06 -5.08 -6.16
N ARG A 76 14.79 -6.15 -5.38
CA ARG A 76 13.48 -6.37 -4.77
C ARG A 76 13.14 -5.26 -3.76
N GLY A 77 14.12 -4.82 -2.98
CA GLY A 77 13.97 -3.71 -2.03
C GLY A 77 13.61 -2.40 -2.73
N ILE A 78 14.36 -2.01 -3.75
CA ILE A 78 14.11 -0.77 -4.52
C ILE A 78 12.73 -0.81 -5.17
N THR A 79 12.41 -1.89 -5.89
CA THR A 79 11.11 -1.99 -6.59
C THR A 79 9.93 -1.91 -5.63
N ALA A 80 10.00 -2.55 -4.46
CA ALA A 80 8.99 -2.42 -3.41
C ALA A 80 8.90 -0.98 -2.88
N GLN A 81 10.04 -0.32 -2.63
CA GLN A 81 10.06 1.06 -2.15
C GLN A 81 9.47 2.04 -3.18
N THR A 82 9.87 1.92 -4.45
CA THR A 82 9.37 2.78 -5.53
C THR A 82 7.87 2.59 -5.73
N THR A 83 7.37 1.36 -5.70
CA THR A 83 5.92 1.10 -5.82
C THR A 83 5.14 1.67 -4.64
N GLU A 84 5.67 1.61 -3.42
CA GLU A 84 5.08 2.26 -2.26
C GLU A 84 5.01 3.79 -2.42
N THR A 85 6.11 4.41 -2.84
CA THR A 85 6.15 5.86 -3.07
C THR A 85 5.13 6.29 -4.13
N LEU A 86 4.99 5.53 -5.23
CA LEU A 86 3.96 5.80 -6.24
C LEU A 86 2.54 5.68 -5.69
N LEU A 87 2.27 4.72 -4.82
CA LEU A 87 0.97 4.60 -4.16
C LEU A 87 0.67 5.79 -3.25
N ASN A 88 1.66 6.28 -2.50
CA ASN A 88 1.49 7.46 -1.66
C ASN A 88 1.18 8.71 -2.49
N TYR A 89 1.86 8.91 -3.62
CA TYR A 89 1.51 10.01 -4.54
C TYR A 89 0.09 9.91 -5.07
N LEU A 90 -0.40 8.69 -5.35
CA LEU A 90 -1.79 8.50 -5.75
C LEU A 90 -2.76 8.86 -4.63
N PHE A 91 -2.46 8.53 -3.37
CA PHE A 91 -3.29 8.91 -2.23
C PHE A 91 -3.32 10.42 -2.03
N GLU A 92 -2.16 11.09 -2.07
CA GLU A 92 -2.05 12.54 -1.98
C GLU A 92 -2.85 13.24 -3.09
N GLU A 93 -2.77 12.73 -4.32
CA GLU A 93 -3.52 13.27 -5.46
C GLU A 93 -5.03 13.06 -5.30
N VAL A 94 -5.45 11.92 -4.77
CA VAL A 94 -6.86 11.66 -4.44
C VAL A 94 -7.36 12.63 -3.36
N ASP A 95 -6.56 12.89 -2.33
CA ASP A 95 -6.92 13.84 -1.28
C ASP A 95 -7.00 15.28 -1.82
N ARG A 96 -6.08 15.63 -2.73
CA ARG A 96 -6.09 16.91 -3.45
C ARG A 96 -7.36 17.05 -4.31
N ILE A 97 -7.71 16.05 -5.10
CA ILE A 97 -8.92 16.04 -5.97
C ILE A 97 -10.18 16.13 -5.13
N LYS A 98 -10.23 15.43 -3.99
CA LYS A 98 -11.36 15.49 -3.05
C LYS A 98 -11.49 16.85 -2.35
N GLY A 99 -10.53 17.76 -2.53
CA GLY A 99 -10.54 19.06 -1.87
C GLY A 99 -10.31 18.97 -0.36
N VAL A 100 -9.60 17.93 0.11
CA VAL A 100 -9.16 17.84 1.51
C VAL A 100 -7.98 18.80 1.69
N SER A 101 -8.26 20.09 1.57
CA SER A 101 -7.38 21.14 2.05
C SER A 101 -7.20 20.93 3.54
N GLN A 102 -5.95 20.71 3.95
CA GLN A 102 -5.51 20.55 5.33
C GLN A 102 -6.15 21.63 6.23
N VAL A 103 -7.19 21.26 6.99
CA VAL A 103 -7.43 21.91 8.28
C VAL A 103 -6.32 21.36 9.18
N GLN A 104 -5.23 22.12 9.27
CA GLN A 104 -4.13 21.87 10.19
C GLN A 104 -4.71 21.86 11.62
N ASN A 105 -4.92 20.68 12.18
CA ASN A 105 -4.94 20.56 13.63
C ASN A 105 -3.48 20.57 14.09
N SER A 106 -2.98 21.77 14.34
CA SER A 106 -1.84 22.03 15.19
C SER A 106 -2.11 21.40 16.56
N SER A 107 -1.46 20.27 16.84
CA SER A 107 -1.20 19.79 18.20
C SER A 107 0.11 19.01 18.17
N GLN A 108 1.20 19.75 18.02
CA GLN A 108 2.47 19.34 18.61
C GLN A 108 2.26 19.31 20.12
N ASP A 109 2.32 18.11 20.71
CA ASP A 109 3.06 17.89 21.94
C ASP A 109 3.22 16.38 22.18
N GLN A 110 4.29 15.82 21.62
CA GLN A 110 4.85 14.57 22.12
C GLN A 110 6.30 14.83 22.53
N LYS A 111 6.49 15.01 23.84
CA LYS A 111 7.79 14.98 24.52
C LYS A 111 8.45 13.61 24.30
N PRO A 112 9.79 13.53 24.23
CA PRO A 112 10.50 12.27 24.07
C PRO A 112 10.59 11.54 25.41
N ALA A 113 10.05 10.32 25.49
CA ALA A 113 10.23 9.43 26.63
C ALA A 113 11.14 8.25 26.26
N LYS A 114 12.38 8.37 26.75
CA LYS A 114 13.35 7.37 27.23
C LYS A 114 13.24 5.91 26.73
N GLU A 115 14.40 5.39 26.33
CA GLU A 115 14.70 3.99 26.07
C GLU A 115 14.18 3.06 27.18
N VAL A 116 13.29 2.13 26.79
CA VAL A 116 13.00 0.92 27.55
C VAL A 116 13.24 -0.26 26.61
N ARG A 117 14.25 -1.06 26.94
CA ARG A 117 14.56 -2.33 26.29
C ARG A 117 13.50 -3.36 26.67
N ASN A 118 12.34 -3.31 26.01
CA ASN A 118 11.36 -4.39 26.09
C ASN A 118 11.50 -5.31 24.87
N GLU A 119 11.80 -6.58 25.13
CA GLU A 119 11.70 -7.69 24.19
C GLU A 119 10.23 -7.90 23.82
N ARG A 120 9.71 -7.02 22.95
CA ARG A 120 8.37 -7.20 22.37
C ARG A 120 8.39 -8.43 21.47
N ASN A 121 7.42 -9.31 21.66
CA ASN A 121 7.21 -10.47 20.79
C ASN A 121 7.06 -9.97 19.34
N ILE A 122 7.97 -10.38 18.45
CA ILE A 122 8.07 -9.87 17.07
C ILE A 122 6.76 -10.11 16.31
N ASP A 123 6.01 -11.14 16.68
CA ASP A 123 4.76 -11.50 16.03
C ASP A 123 3.58 -10.60 16.43
N GLU A 124 3.67 -9.87 17.53
CA GLU A 124 2.65 -8.90 17.99
C GLU A 124 2.77 -7.53 17.30
N ILE A 125 3.80 -7.32 16.48
CA ILE A 125 4.02 -6.05 15.79
C ILE A 125 3.17 -5.99 14.53
N TYR A 126 2.05 -5.25 14.62
CA TYR A 126 1.10 -5.03 13.52
C TYR A 126 1.75 -4.28 12.34
N ASP A 127 2.66 -3.35 12.63
CA ASP A 127 3.44 -2.65 11.62
C ASP A 127 4.49 -3.59 11.01
N ILE A 128 4.20 -4.07 9.81
CA ILE A 128 5.04 -4.98 9.03
C ILE A 128 6.46 -4.40 8.87
N LYS A 129 6.64 -3.07 8.72
CA LYS A 129 7.98 -2.49 8.54
C LYS A 129 8.82 -2.61 9.81
N GLN A 130 8.23 -2.28 10.95
CA GLN A 130 8.90 -2.43 12.25
C GLN A 130 9.26 -3.88 12.53
N ARG A 131 8.34 -4.81 12.22
CA ARG A 131 8.56 -6.24 12.37
C ARG A 131 9.75 -6.74 11.56
N TRP A 132 9.86 -6.32 10.30
CA TRP A 132 10.97 -6.73 9.42
C TRP A 132 12.30 -6.08 9.84
N ALA A 133 12.30 -4.83 10.28
CA ALA A 133 13.48 -4.15 10.79
C ALA A 133 14.07 -4.86 12.03
N LEU A 134 13.21 -5.29 12.95
CA LEU A 134 13.62 -6.04 14.14
C LEU A 134 14.21 -7.41 13.82
N ARG A 135 13.58 -8.17 12.90
CA ARG A 135 14.13 -9.47 12.44
C ARG A 135 15.53 -9.31 11.83
N ARG A 136 15.76 -8.27 11.02
CA ARG A 136 17.11 -8.00 10.45
C ARG A 136 18.13 -7.67 11.53
N ARG A 137 17.77 -6.85 12.52
CA ARG A 137 18.66 -6.51 13.65
C ARG A 137 19.05 -7.76 14.43
N GLN A 138 18.08 -8.62 14.76
CA GLN A 138 18.35 -9.88 15.49
C GLN A 138 19.19 -10.86 14.67
N SER A 139 18.94 -11.01 13.35
CA SER A 139 19.76 -11.89 12.51
C SER A 139 21.23 -11.45 12.43
N ILE A 140 21.49 -10.14 12.51
CA ILE A 140 22.87 -9.61 12.54
C ILE A 140 23.53 -9.90 13.91
N LEU A 141 22.77 -9.79 15.00
CA LEU A 141 23.26 -10.07 16.36
C LEU A 141 23.59 -11.56 16.55
N HIS A 142 22.76 -12.47 16.05
CA HIS A 142 23.02 -13.91 16.11
C HIS A 142 24.24 -14.35 15.30
N ARG A 143 24.66 -13.57 14.30
CA ARG A 143 25.82 -13.87 13.45
C ARG A 143 27.16 -13.41 14.03
N LYS A 144 27.12 -12.63 15.13
CA LYS A 144 28.29 -12.09 15.85
C LYS A 144 28.62 -12.85 17.14
N ARG A 145 27.83 -13.89 17.47
CA ARG A 145 28.08 -14.85 18.54
C ARG A 145 28.63 -16.13 17.94
#